data_AF-A0A2E9TIF9-F1
#
_entry.id   AF-A0A2E9TIF9-F1
#
_cell.length_a   1.000
_cell.length_b   1.000
_cell.length_c   1.000
_cell.angle_alpha   90.00
_cell.angle_beta   90.00
_cell.angle_gamma   90.00
#
_symmetry.space_group_name_H-M   'P 1'
#
loop_
_entity.id
_entity.type
_entity.pdbx_description
1 polymer ?
#
loop_
_entity_poly.entity_id
_entity_poly.type
_entity_poly.pdbx_seq_one_letter_code
_entity_poly.pdbx_strand_id
1 'polypeptide(L)'
;MIEPEISTIKPEPADKSKIWKIWKVAIILGLVTAAEFYVALQFPESWKSFKIFLFIGMTFVKAGYIVAEFMHLAHEQKSLMWTILIPTVFVVWLLGALFIQADAIYQAIYF
;
A
#
# COMPACT_ATOMS: atom_id res chain seq x y z
N MET A 1 -33.66 -35.85 19.24
CA MET A 1 -33.59 -34.40 19.50
C MET A 1 -32.19 -34.15 20.01
N ILE A 2 -31.29 -33.67 19.14
CA ILE A 2 -29.90 -33.36 19.50
C ILE A 2 -29.94 -31.87 19.83
N GLU A 3 -29.81 -31.51 21.10
CA GLU A 3 -29.57 -30.12 21.48
C GLU A 3 -28.26 -29.65 20.83
N PRO A 4 -28.21 -28.47 20.19
CA PRO A 4 -26.94 -27.88 19.81
C PRO A 4 -26.22 -27.50 21.10
N GLU A 5 -25.07 -28.11 21.38
CA GLU A 5 -24.15 -27.60 22.40
C GLU A 5 -23.82 -26.14 22.03
N ILE A 6 -24.47 -25.21 22.71
CA ILE A 6 -24.19 -23.79 22.69
C ILE A 6 -22.78 -23.63 23.20
N SER A 7 -21.83 -23.60 22.28
CA SER A 7 -20.42 -23.33 22.54
C SER A 7 -20.34 -22.03 23.33
N THR A 8 -20.06 -22.14 24.62
CA THR A 8 -19.92 -21.04 25.58
C THR A 8 -18.59 -20.32 25.36
N ILE A 9 -18.33 -19.92 24.11
CA ILE A 9 -17.16 -19.13 23.75
C ILE A 9 -17.37 -17.73 24.32
N LYS A 10 -16.87 -17.50 25.53
CA LYS A 10 -16.71 -16.14 26.05
C LYS A 10 -15.78 -15.42 25.07
N PRO A 11 -16.21 -14.34 24.39
CA PRO A 11 -15.32 -13.61 23.51
C PRO A 11 -14.13 -13.13 24.35
N GLU A 12 -12.93 -13.50 23.91
CA GLU A 12 -11.68 -13.02 24.49
C GLU A 12 -11.73 -11.47 24.52
N PRO A 13 -11.44 -10.82 25.66
CA PRO A 13 -11.59 -9.39 25.77
C PRO A 13 -10.67 -8.69 24.75
N ALA A 14 -11.23 -7.75 23.99
CA ALA A 14 -10.49 -7.00 22.99
C ALA A 14 -9.24 -6.33 23.62
N ASP A 15 -8.06 -6.74 23.16
CA ASP A 15 -6.78 -6.24 23.65
C ASP A 15 -6.62 -4.77 23.25
N LYS A 16 -6.82 -3.88 24.22
CA LYS A 16 -6.73 -2.43 24.03
C LYS A 16 -5.36 -1.98 23.51
N SER A 17 -4.30 -2.76 23.75
CA SER A 17 -2.95 -2.41 23.28
C SER A 17 -2.84 -2.49 21.76
N LYS A 18 -3.47 -3.50 21.13
CA LYS A 18 -3.48 -3.69 19.68
C LYS A 18 -4.26 -2.57 18.98
N ILE A 19 -5.41 -2.19 19.55
CA ILE A 19 -6.24 -1.10 19.03
C ILE A 19 -5.47 0.23 19.06
N TRP A 20 -4.73 0.49 20.15
CA TRP A 20 -3.93 1.71 20.26
C TRP A 20 -2.77 1.74 19.27
N LYS A 21 -2.15 0.58 18.98
CA LYS A 21 -1.10 0.47 17.97
C LYS A 21 -1.61 0.84 16.57
N ILE A 22 -2.78 0.33 16.19
CA ILE A 22 -3.45 0.65 14.91
C ILE A 22 -3.67 2.18 14.80
N TRP A 23 -4.15 2.81 15.87
CA TRP A 23 -4.43 4.25 15.87
C TRP A 23 -3.15 5.09 15.73
N LYS A 24 -2.05 4.70 16.41
CA LYS A 24 -0.74 5.34 16.24
C LYS A 24 -0.25 5.26 14.79
N VAL A 25 -0.31 4.07 14.18
CA VAL A 25 0.11 3.84 12.79
C VAL A 25 -0.75 4.67 11.82
N ALA A 26 -2.06 4.71 12.04
CA ALA A 26 -2.99 5.51 11.24
C ALA A 26 -2.66 7.01 11.29
N ILE A 27 -2.31 7.55 12.46
CA ILE A 27 -1.91 8.96 12.60
C ILE A 27 -0.60 9.25 11.88
N ILE A 28 0.40 8.39 12.03
CA ILE A 28 1.69 8.55 11.36
C ILE A 28 1.49 8.58 9.84
N LEU A 29 0.71 7.65 9.30
CA LEU A 29 0.41 7.59 7.88
C LEU A 29 -0.44 8.76 7.40
N GLY A 30 -1.39 9.22 8.22
CA GLY A 30 -2.16 10.43 7.96
C GLY A 30 -1.27 11.66 7.85
N LEU A 31 -0.28 11.79 8.75
CA LEU A 31 0.68 12.89 8.74
C LEU A 31 1.59 12.84 7.52
N VAL A 32 2.13 11.66 7.18
CA VAL A 32 2.91 11.47 5.95
C VAL A 32 2.09 11.86 4.72
N THR A 33 0.82 11.45 4.67
CA THR A 33 -0.07 11.78 3.55
C THR A 33 -0.37 13.28 3.49
N ALA A 34 -0.57 13.95 4.63
CA ALA A 34 -0.74 15.40 4.67
C ALA A 34 0.52 16.12 4.16
N ALA A 35 1.71 15.62 4.50
CA ALA A 35 2.97 16.14 3.98
C ALA A 35 3.10 15.91 2.45
N GLU A 36 2.67 14.76 1.93
CA GLU A 36 2.61 14.49 0.47
C GLU A 36 1.74 15.53 -0.25
N PHE A 37 0.54 15.81 0.28
CA PHE A 37 -0.35 16.83 -0.28
C PHE A 37 0.25 18.23 -0.20
N TYR A 38 0.91 18.57 0.91
CA TYR A 38 1.59 19.85 1.06
C TYR A 38 2.70 20.03 0.00
N VAL A 39 3.52 19.00 -0.22
CA VAL A 39 4.53 19.00 -1.28
C VAL A 39 3.88 19.14 -2.65
N ALA A 40 2.80 18.40 -2.92
CA ALA A 40 2.13 18.42 -4.22
C ALA A 40 1.55 19.79 -4.59
N LEU A 41 0.96 20.49 -3.61
CA LEU A 41 0.25 21.76 -3.78
C LEU A 41 1.17 22.99 -3.70
N GLN A 42 2.18 22.98 -2.82
CA GLN A 42 2.98 24.17 -2.53
C GLN A 42 4.25 24.28 -3.40
N PHE A 43 4.76 23.18 -3.97
CA PHE A 43 6.00 23.24 -4.75
C PHE A 43 5.81 23.91 -6.12
N PRO A 44 6.69 24.86 -6.48
CA PRO A 44 6.61 25.59 -7.74
C PRO A 44 6.84 24.66 -8.94
N GLU A 45 6.15 24.95 -10.05
CA GLU A 45 6.16 24.12 -11.26
C GLU A 45 7.54 24.09 -11.95
N SER A 46 8.41 25.07 -11.66
CA SER A 46 9.79 25.09 -12.12
C SER A 46 10.59 23.84 -11.69
N TRP A 47 10.19 23.16 -10.61
CA TRP A 47 10.87 21.98 -10.07
C TRP A 47 10.02 20.70 -10.24
N LYS A 48 9.26 20.62 -11.34
CA LYS A 48 8.31 19.54 -11.61
C LYS A 48 8.90 18.14 -11.46
N SER A 49 10.08 17.89 -12.01
CA SER A 49 10.72 16.56 -11.94
C SER A 49 11.11 16.18 -10.51
N PHE A 50 11.63 17.13 -9.74
CA PHE A 50 11.96 16.91 -8.32
C PHE A 50 10.70 16.66 -7.49
N LYS A 51 9.62 17.42 -7.74
CA LYS A 51 8.32 17.23 -7.09
C LYS A 51 7.76 15.83 -7.33
N ILE A 52 7.78 15.37 -8.58
CA ILE A 52 7.29 14.04 -8.96
C ILE A 52 8.11 12.95 -8.28
N PHE A 53 9.44 13.08 -8.30
CA PHE A 53 10.33 12.10 -7.66
C PHE A 53 10.09 12.03 -6.14
N LEU A 54 9.99 13.17 -5.48
CA LEU A 54 9.75 13.24 -4.04
C LEU A 54 8.38 12.65 -3.66
N PHE A 55 7.34 12.98 -4.44
CA PHE A 55 5.99 12.46 -4.23
C PHE A 55 5.95 10.94 -4.38
N ILE A 56 6.54 10.41 -5.46
CA ILE A 56 6.65 8.95 -5.68
C ILE A 56 7.42 8.28 -4.54
N GLY A 57 8.56 8.85 -4.13
CA GLY A 57 9.38 8.31 -3.04
C GLY A 57 8.62 8.22 -1.71
N MET A 58 7.93 9.31 -1.32
CA MET A 58 7.11 9.31 -0.11
C MET A 58 5.97 8.28 -0.17
N THR A 59 5.35 8.10 -1.35
CA THR A 59 4.29 7.11 -1.53
C THR A 59 4.82 5.68 -1.39
N PHE A 60 6.03 5.40 -1.89
CA PHE A 60 6.66 4.10 -1.67
C PHE A 60 6.99 3.85 -0.19
N VAL A 61 7.52 4.87 0.51
CA VAL A 61 7.83 4.76 1.95
C VAL A 61 6.56 4.46 2.75
N LYS A 62 5.46 5.16 2.48
CA LYS A 62 4.19 4.90 3.18
C LYS A 62 3.63 3.53 2.87
N ALA A 63 3.71 3.08 1.61
CA ALA A 63 3.25 1.76 1.20
C ALA A 63 4.04 0.67 1.94
N GLY A 64 5.37 0.82 2.04
CA GLY A 64 6.21 -0.07 2.85
C GLY A 64 5.82 -0.08 4.33
N TYR A 65 5.55 1.09 4.93
CA TYR A 65 5.14 1.19 6.33
C TYR A 65 3.77 0.54 6.60
N ILE A 66 2.81 0.67 5.67
CA ILE A 66 1.51 -0.01 5.73
C ILE A 66 1.69 -1.53 5.73
N VAL A 67 2.49 -2.05 4.80
CA VAL A 67 2.75 -3.49 4.67
C VAL A 67 3.45 -4.03 5.91
N ALA A 68 4.42 -3.28 6.47
CA ALA A 68 5.13 -3.69 7.67
C ALA A 68 4.23 -3.73 8.92
N GLU A 69 3.46 -2.67 9.18
CA GLU A 69 2.71 -2.51 10.43
C GLU A 69 1.28 -3.07 10.38
N PHE A 70 0.51 -2.83 9.30
CA PHE A 70 -0.89 -3.28 9.24
C PHE A 70 -1.05 -4.73 8.83
N MET A 71 -0.09 -5.27 8.08
CA MET A 71 -0.20 -6.65 7.62
C MET A 71 0.53 -7.65 8.55
N HIS A 72 1.15 -7.20 9.64
CA HIS A 72 1.92 -8.05 10.59
C HIS A 72 2.98 -8.95 9.90
N LEU A 73 3.31 -8.63 8.64
CA LEU A 73 4.05 -9.49 7.71
C LEU A 73 5.52 -9.64 8.10
N ALA A 74 6.06 -8.69 8.86
CA ALA A 74 7.47 -8.66 9.21
C ALA A 74 7.89 -9.80 10.17
N HIS A 75 6.96 -10.36 10.96
CA HIS A 75 7.33 -11.30 12.03
C HIS A 75 6.70 -12.70 11.94
N GLU A 76 5.57 -12.90 11.24
CA GLU A 76 4.86 -14.20 11.34
C GLU A 76 4.53 -14.94 10.03
N GLN A 77 4.38 -14.28 8.87
CA GLN A 77 3.86 -14.96 7.65
C GLN A 77 4.60 -14.57 6.37
N LYS A 78 5.79 -15.16 6.16
CA LYS A 78 6.53 -15.06 4.87
C LYS A 78 5.69 -15.49 3.67
N SER A 79 4.76 -16.42 3.86
CA SER A 79 3.79 -16.87 2.84
C SER A 79 2.89 -15.74 2.34
N LEU A 80 2.36 -14.94 3.26
CA LEU A 80 1.46 -13.85 2.92
C LEU A 80 2.19 -12.70 2.18
N MET A 81 3.49 -12.50 2.43
CA MET A 81 4.32 -11.55 1.68
C MET A 81 4.43 -11.95 0.20
N TRP A 82 4.69 -13.22 -0.08
CA TRP A 82 4.77 -13.74 -1.46
C TRP A 82 3.44 -13.62 -2.20
N THR A 83 2.32 -13.84 -1.51
CA THR A 83 0.96 -13.67 -2.08
C THR A 83 0.68 -12.25 -2.53
N ILE A 84 1.30 -11.23 -1.90
CA ILE A 84 1.12 -9.82 -2.29
C ILE A 84 2.18 -9.43 -3.34
N LEU A 85 3.43 -9.83 -3.13
CA LEU A 85 4.55 -9.47 -4.00
C LEU A 85 4.37 -10.00 -5.43
N ILE A 86 3.94 -11.25 -5.59
CA ILE A 86 3.81 -11.90 -6.90
C ILE A 86 2.80 -11.15 -7.80
N PRO A 87 1.55 -10.87 -7.36
CA PRO A 87 0.62 -10.05 -8.14
C PRO A 87 1.13 -8.64 -8.41
N THR A 88 1.80 -7.99 -7.45
CA THR A 88 2.34 -6.65 -7.67
C THR A 88 3.40 -6.63 -8.76
N VAL A 89 4.35 -7.58 -8.73
CA VAL A 89 5.39 -7.69 -9.76
C VAL A 89 4.78 -7.99 -11.12
N PHE A 90 3.77 -8.87 -11.18
CA PHE A 90 3.04 -9.15 -12.42
C PHE A 90 2.37 -7.90 -13.00
N VAL A 91 1.73 -7.08 -12.16
CA VAL A 91 1.11 -5.82 -12.61
C VAL A 91 2.16 -4.84 -13.15
N VAL A 92 3.30 -4.69 -12.47
CA VAL A 92 4.39 -3.81 -12.95
C VAL A 92 4.91 -4.27 -14.31
N TRP A 93 5.13 -5.58 -14.47
CA TRP A 93 5.53 -6.15 -15.76
C TRP A 93 4.46 -5.92 -16.84
N LEU A 94 3.18 -6.14 -16.53
CA LEU A 94 2.07 -5.95 -17.46
C LEU A 94 1.97 -4.49 -17.92
N LEU A 95 2.14 -3.52 -17.03
CA LEU A 95 2.17 -2.10 -17.38
C LEU A 95 3.32 -1.81 -18.37
N GLY A 96 4.51 -2.35 -18.14
CA GLY A 96 5.64 -2.20 -19.06
C GLY A 96 5.34 -2.80 -20.45
N ALA A 97 4.76 -4.00 -20.49
CA ALA A 97 4.36 -4.64 -21.74
C ALA A 97 3.32 -3.81 -22.51
N LEU A 98 2.30 -3.30 -21.81
CA LEU A 98 1.27 -2.44 -22.42
C LEU A 98 1.85 -1.11 -22.94
N PHE A 99 2.81 -0.51 -22.23
CA PHE A 99 3.49 0.70 -22.70
C PHE A 99 4.25 0.47 -24.00
N ILE A 100 5.01 -0.63 -24.09
CA ILE A 100 5.74 -0.99 -25.31
C ILE A 100 4.76 -1.28 -26.47
N GLN A 101 3.68 -2.02 -26.19
CA GLN A 101 2.65 -2.31 -27.18
C GLN A 101 1.95 -1.03 -27.67
N ALA A 102 1.65 -0.11 -26.76
CA ALA A 102 1.02 1.16 -27.08
C ALA A 102 1.93 2.03 -27.95
N ASP A 103 3.24 2.09 -27.65
CA ASP A 103 4.21 2.80 -28.48
C ASP A 103 4.32 2.19 -29.88
N ALA A 104 4.37 0.86 -29.99
CA ALA A 104 4.40 0.17 -31.29
C ALA A 104 3.15 0.45 -32.14
N ILE A 105 1.96 0.47 -31.52
CA ILE A 105 0.70 0.80 -32.21
C ILE A 105 0.70 2.29 -32.62
N TYR A 106 1.16 3.18 -31.75
CA TYR A 106 1.26 4.61 -32.04
C TYR A 106 2.15 4.87 -33.25
N GLN A 107 3.33 4.25 -33.29
CA GLN A 107 4.23 4.33 -34.45
C GLN A 107 3.56 3.81 -35.72
N ALA A 108 2.87 2.67 -35.68
CA ALA A 108 2.25 2.07 -36.88
C ALA A 108 1.04 2.84 -37.45
N ILE A 109 0.37 3.67 -36.63
CA ILE A 109 -0.81 4.45 -37.07
C ILE A 109 -0.41 5.84 -37.56
N TYR A 110 0.58 6.46 -36.92
CA TYR A 110 0.94 7.86 -37.16
C TYR A 110 2.20 8.05 -37.99
N PHE A 111 2.99 7.00 -38.21
CA PHE A 111 4.18 6.98 -39.07
C PHE A 111 4.12 5.81 -40.05
#